data_AF-U2APD6-F1
#
_entry.id   AF-U2APD6-F1
#
_cell.length_a   1.000
_cell.length_b   1.000
_cell.length_c   1.000
_cell.angle_alpha   90.00
_cell.angle_beta   90.00
_cell.angle_gamma   90.00
#
_symmetry.space_group_name_H-M   'P 1'
#
loop_
_entity.id
_entity.type
_entity.pdbx_description
1 polymer ?
#
loop_
_entity_poly.entity_id
_entity_poly.type
_entity_poly.pdbx_seq_one_letter_code
_entity_poly.pdbx_strand_id
1 'polypeptide(L)'
;MKKLLFLALSFGLLISCSKDDNNGIPPVDPKDKPATVLEVKNLKVADYENYRDKKEKVRLHGEIAEVTHGRSYFKFSDGTLVQIFSHKFKELPKEVSDKLKVVGQELTVVGTFTDFKAKDGSIVKEIIYESEADLTFGATPNVQPTPPAPAVVELEAARATVSDFQDGKAVKIHGNITVQGSKAYFKFSDDTLIQIFAHKNILKTLSKEQKDNLKVNGKEVTVKGKFGTYQGTKQITYESASDLTFN
;
A
#
# COMPACT_ATOMS: atom_id res chain seq x y z
N MET A 1 -75.65 4.42 44.86
CA MET A 1 -76.14 3.17 44.23
C MET A 1 -75.03 2.53 43.42
N LYS A 2 -74.38 1.48 43.93
CA LYS A 2 -73.87 0.35 43.14
C LYS A 2 -73.53 -0.76 44.12
N LYS A 3 -74.32 -1.82 44.07
CA LYS A 3 -74.09 -3.11 44.72
C LYS A 3 -72.86 -3.75 44.07
N LEU A 4 -72.05 -4.50 44.81
CA LEU A 4 -72.16 -5.97 44.83
C LEU A 4 -71.19 -6.57 45.85
N LEU A 5 -71.71 -7.55 46.56
CA LEU A 5 -71.08 -8.41 47.56
C LEU A 5 -70.30 -9.58 46.94
N PHE A 6 -69.47 -10.20 47.79
CA PHE A 6 -69.03 -11.61 47.80
C PHE A 6 -68.05 -12.01 46.67
N LEU A 7 -67.11 -12.93 46.83
CA LEU A 7 -66.81 -13.94 47.84
C LEU A 7 -65.32 -14.32 47.66
N ALA A 8 -64.62 -14.61 48.75
CA ALA A 8 -63.33 -15.28 48.68
C ALA A 8 -63.49 -16.73 48.17
N LEU A 9 -62.58 -17.21 47.32
CA LEU A 9 -62.28 -18.64 47.23
C LEU A 9 -60.84 -18.86 46.76
N SER A 10 -60.09 -19.54 47.62
CA SER A 10 -58.74 -20.01 47.42
C SER A 10 -58.70 -21.30 46.58
N PHE A 11 -57.48 -21.69 46.22
CA PHE A 11 -57.02 -22.94 45.60
C PHE A 11 -57.05 -23.05 44.07
N GLY A 12 -55.86 -23.28 43.51
CA GLY A 12 -55.70 -23.82 42.16
C GLY A 12 -54.36 -23.50 41.51
N LEU A 13 -53.26 -24.00 42.07
CA LEU A 13 -52.02 -24.19 41.30
C LEU A 13 -52.31 -25.24 40.22
N LEU A 14 -52.54 -24.79 38.99
CA LEU A 14 -52.40 -25.62 37.81
C LEU A 14 -51.25 -25.04 36.99
N ILE A 15 -50.10 -25.69 37.14
CA ILE A 15 -49.01 -25.65 36.17
C ILE A 15 -49.58 -26.23 34.88
N SER A 16 -49.95 -25.36 33.95
CA SER A 16 -50.03 -25.70 32.53
C SER A 16 -48.89 -24.94 31.85
N CYS A 17 -47.77 -25.63 31.68
CA CYS A 17 -46.80 -25.26 30.66
C CYS A 17 -47.46 -25.50 29.30
N SER A 18 -48.10 -24.46 28.75
CA SER A 18 -48.32 -24.38 27.31
C SER A 18 -47.08 -23.68 26.75
N LYS A 19 -46.32 -24.41 25.92
CA LYS A 19 -45.23 -23.86 25.12
C LYS A 19 -45.86 -22.86 24.14
N ASP A 20 -45.57 -21.59 24.33
CA ASP A 20 -45.77 -20.59 23.29
C ASP A 20 -44.61 -20.72 22.30
N ASP A 21 -44.88 -21.32 21.15
CA ASP A 21 -44.01 -21.31 19.98
C ASP A 21 -43.99 -19.89 19.36
N ASN A 22 -43.39 -18.94 20.07
CA ASN A 22 -43.01 -17.64 19.50
C ASN A 22 -41.63 -17.75 18.82
N ASN A 23 -41.56 -18.53 17.75
CA ASN A 23 -40.42 -18.52 16.82
C ASN A 23 -40.62 -17.45 15.72
N GLY A 24 -41.11 -16.27 16.11
CA GLY A 24 -41.07 -15.10 15.26
C GLY A 24 -39.62 -14.65 15.14
N ILE A 25 -38.99 -14.92 14.00
CA ILE A 25 -37.70 -14.32 13.64
C ILE A 25 -37.87 -12.80 13.82
N PRO A 26 -37.05 -12.12 14.65
CA PRO A 26 -37.14 -10.67 14.80
C PRO A 26 -37.01 -10.02 13.41
N PRO A 27 -37.74 -8.93 13.13
CA PRO A 27 -37.65 -8.25 11.84
C PRO A 27 -36.19 -7.87 11.59
N VAL A 28 -35.63 -8.37 10.49
CA VAL A 28 -34.25 -8.08 10.07
C VAL A 28 -34.16 -6.58 9.80
N ASP A 29 -33.34 -5.87 10.57
CA ASP A 29 -33.05 -4.45 10.32
C ASP A 29 -32.43 -4.36 8.90
N PRO A 30 -32.95 -3.53 7.98
CA PRO A 30 -32.43 -3.39 6.61
C PRO A 30 -30.93 -3.03 6.55
N LYS A 31 -30.32 -2.62 7.67
CA LYS A 31 -28.89 -2.34 7.81
C LYS A 31 -27.99 -3.58 7.89
N ASP A 32 -28.54 -4.77 8.14
CA ASP A 32 -27.76 -6.01 8.26
C ASP A 32 -27.85 -6.91 7.01
N LYS A 33 -28.04 -6.32 5.82
CA LYS A 33 -27.90 -7.10 4.57
C LYS A 33 -26.45 -7.59 4.50
N PRO A 34 -26.21 -8.92 4.45
CA PRO A 34 -24.86 -9.45 4.35
C PRO A 34 -24.21 -8.94 3.06
N ALA A 35 -22.98 -8.43 3.18
CA ALA A 35 -22.24 -7.91 2.04
C ALA A 35 -22.01 -9.01 0.99
N THR A 36 -22.27 -8.67 -0.28
CA THR A 36 -22.15 -9.60 -1.40
C THR A 36 -20.70 -10.09 -1.52
N VAL A 37 -20.49 -11.40 -1.55
CA VAL A 37 -19.16 -12.00 -1.73
C VAL A 37 -18.78 -12.00 -3.20
N LEU A 38 -17.61 -11.45 -3.51
CA LEU A 38 -17.08 -11.33 -4.87
C LEU A 38 -15.66 -11.89 -4.95
N GLU A 39 -15.32 -12.46 -6.09
CA GLU A 39 -13.99 -13.01 -6.38
C GLU A 39 -13.31 -12.18 -7.47
N VAL A 40 -12.17 -11.57 -7.17
CA VAL A 40 -11.42 -10.66 -8.07
C VAL A 40 -11.23 -11.25 -9.47
N LYS A 41 -10.88 -12.54 -9.55
CA LYS A 41 -10.63 -13.26 -10.82
C LYS A 41 -11.85 -13.42 -11.73
N ASN A 42 -13.06 -13.21 -11.21
CA ASN A 42 -14.31 -13.33 -11.95
C ASN A 42 -14.90 -11.97 -12.36
N LEU A 43 -14.37 -10.87 -11.83
CA LEU A 43 -14.89 -9.53 -12.05
C LEU A 43 -14.29 -8.89 -13.30
N LYS A 44 -15.04 -7.92 -13.84
CA LYS A 44 -14.65 -6.97 -14.88
C LYS A 44 -15.04 -5.55 -14.48
N VAL A 45 -14.65 -4.56 -15.27
CA VAL A 45 -14.98 -3.15 -15.04
C VAL A 45 -16.50 -2.91 -14.96
N ALA A 46 -17.30 -3.62 -15.74
CA ALA A 46 -18.76 -3.49 -15.72
C ALA A 46 -19.37 -3.93 -14.38
N ASP A 47 -18.81 -4.98 -13.76
CA ASP A 47 -19.25 -5.44 -12.44
C ASP A 47 -18.93 -4.37 -11.38
N TYR A 48 -17.72 -3.83 -11.43
CA TYR A 48 -17.31 -2.73 -10.56
C TYR A 48 -18.25 -1.53 -10.67
N GLU A 49 -18.58 -1.10 -11.88
CA GLU A 49 -19.48 0.04 -12.11
C GLU A 49 -20.87 -0.23 -11.53
N ASN A 50 -21.41 -1.43 -11.74
CA ASN A 50 -22.69 -1.85 -11.18
C ASN A 50 -22.70 -1.81 -9.63
N TYR A 51 -21.65 -2.31 -8.97
CA TYR A 51 -21.58 -2.29 -7.49
C TYR A 51 -21.26 -0.88 -6.94
N ARG A 52 -20.40 -0.12 -7.61
CA ARG A 52 -20.10 1.29 -7.31
C ARG A 52 -21.37 2.13 -7.34
N ASP A 53 -22.17 2.01 -8.39
CA ASP A 53 -23.38 2.83 -8.59
C ASP A 53 -24.47 2.51 -7.58
N LYS A 54 -24.55 1.25 -7.15
CA LYS A 54 -25.43 0.80 -6.05
C LYS A 54 -24.93 1.22 -4.67
N LYS A 55 -23.65 1.62 -4.53
CA LYS A 55 -23.00 1.99 -3.26
C LYS A 55 -23.13 0.91 -2.19
N GLU A 56 -23.21 -0.36 -2.60
CA GLU A 56 -23.32 -1.49 -1.68
C GLU A 56 -21.94 -1.88 -1.13
N LYS A 57 -21.90 -2.31 0.14
CA LYS A 57 -20.72 -2.98 0.69
C LYS A 57 -20.59 -4.37 0.05
N VAL A 58 -19.38 -4.71 -0.35
CA VAL A 58 -19.01 -6.02 -0.89
C VAL A 58 -17.90 -6.63 -0.05
N ARG A 59 -17.82 -7.97 -0.05
CA ARG A 59 -16.69 -8.74 0.48
C ARG A 59 -15.89 -9.21 -0.73
N LEU A 60 -14.87 -8.45 -1.10
CA LEU A 60 -14.04 -8.73 -2.27
C LEU A 60 -12.84 -9.57 -1.86
N HIS A 61 -12.76 -10.79 -2.37
CA HIS A 61 -11.69 -11.75 -2.11
C HIS A 61 -10.78 -11.90 -3.33
N GLY A 62 -9.47 -11.94 -3.10
CA GLY A 62 -8.46 -12.24 -4.11
C GLY A 62 -7.03 -12.02 -3.61
N GLU A 63 -6.08 -11.98 -4.53
CA GLU A 63 -4.68 -11.69 -4.23
C GLU A 63 -4.31 -10.26 -4.59
N ILE A 64 -3.44 -9.63 -3.79
CA ILE A 64 -2.85 -8.34 -4.14
C ILE A 64 -1.98 -8.52 -5.38
N ALA A 65 -2.43 -7.99 -6.52
CA ALA A 65 -1.80 -8.21 -7.81
C ALA A 65 -0.60 -7.26 -8.03
N GLU A 66 -0.71 -6.01 -7.57
CA GLU A 66 0.30 -4.98 -7.82
C GLU A 66 0.45 -4.07 -6.59
N VAL A 67 1.68 -3.64 -6.32
CA VAL A 67 1.99 -2.61 -5.32
C VAL A 67 2.83 -1.53 -5.96
N THR A 68 2.28 -0.33 -6.11
CA THR A 68 2.97 0.82 -6.71
C THR A 68 2.83 2.05 -5.84
N HIS A 69 3.94 2.75 -5.61
CA HIS A 69 3.99 3.94 -4.75
C HIS A 69 3.40 3.71 -3.34
N GLY A 70 3.56 2.49 -2.79
CA GLY A 70 3.02 2.10 -1.49
C GLY A 70 1.50 1.87 -1.46
N ARG A 71 0.85 1.83 -2.62
CA ARG A 71 -0.57 1.51 -2.78
C ARG A 71 -0.73 0.12 -3.36
N SER A 72 -1.74 -0.60 -2.91
CA SER A 72 -1.98 -2.00 -3.24
C SER A 72 -3.23 -2.12 -4.10
N TYR A 73 -3.21 -3.04 -5.05
CA TYR A 73 -4.28 -3.17 -6.03
C TYR A 73 -4.69 -4.62 -6.21
N PHE A 74 -6.00 -4.83 -6.30
CA PHE A 74 -6.56 -5.99 -6.97
C PHE A 74 -6.54 -5.77 -8.48
N LYS A 75 -6.49 -6.86 -9.25
CA LYS A 75 -6.57 -6.84 -10.71
C LYS A 75 -7.68 -7.78 -11.17
N PHE A 76 -8.71 -7.19 -11.77
CA PHE A 76 -9.82 -7.95 -12.34
C PHE A 76 -9.41 -8.71 -13.60
N SER A 77 -10.29 -9.63 -14.03
CA SER A 77 -10.04 -10.53 -15.17
C SER A 77 -9.77 -9.81 -16.49
N ASP A 78 -10.30 -8.59 -16.66
CA ASP A 78 -10.07 -7.73 -17.82
C ASP A 78 -8.86 -6.80 -17.68
N GLY A 79 -8.07 -6.97 -16.62
CA GLY A 79 -6.89 -6.16 -16.32
C GLY A 79 -7.17 -4.86 -15.57
N THR A 80 -8.43 -4.55 -15.24
CA THR A 80 -8.78 -3.37 -14.45
C THR A 80 -8.14 -3.43 -13.06
N LEU A 81 -7.39 -2.39 -12.70
CA LEU A 81 -6.82 -2.23 -11.36
C LEU A 81 -7.80 -1.52 -10.43
N VAL A 82 -7.98 -2.08 -9.23
CA VAL A 82 -8.76 -1.48 -8.15
C VAL A 82 -7.90 -1.33 -6.92
N GLN A 83 -7.69 -0.08 -6.50
CA GLN A 83 -6.89 0.27 -5.34
C GLN A 83 -7.60 -0.14 -4.05
N ILE A 84 -6.87 -0.83 -3.17
CA ILE A 84 -7.31 -1.13 -1.81
C ILE A 84 -6.98 0.10 -0.96
N PHE A 85 -8.00 0.83 -0.51
CA PHE A 85 -7.80 2.15 0.07
C PHE A 85 -8.52 2.33 1.40
N SER A 86 -7.89 3.09 2.30
CA SER A 86 -8.54 3.60 3.50
C SER A 86 -8.04 5.00 3.82
N HIS A 87 -8.96 5.88 4.23
CA HIS A 87 -8.61 7.20 4.76
C HIS A 87 -7.79 7.12 6.05
N LYS A 88 -7.85 5.98 6.75
CA LYS A 88 -7.19 5.72 8.04
C LYS A 88 -6.00 4.77 7.90
N PHE A 89 -5.42 4.62 6.70
CA PHE A 89 -4.30 3.70 6.46
C PHE A 89 -3.13 3.92 7.45
N LYS A 90 -2.85 5.17 7.83
CA LYS A 90 -1.77 5.51 8.79
C LYS A 90 -2.05 5.07 10.23
N GLU A 91 -3.30 4.75 10.55
CA GLU A 91 -3.74 4.29 11.88
C GLU A 91 -3.69 2.76 12.00
N LEU A 92 -3.47 2.04 10.89
CA LEU A 92 -3.35 0.59 10.90
C LEU A 92 -2.08 0.14 11.64
N PRO A 93 -2.13 -1.01 12.34
CA PRO A 93 -0.93 -1.62 12.89
C PRO A 93 0.13 -1.83 11.81
N LYS A 94 1.40 -1.68 12.18
CA LYS A 94 2.52 -1.82 11.24
C LYS A 94 2.47 -3.15 10.49
N GLU A 95 2.20 -4.24 11.20
CA GLU A 95 2.07 -5.58 10.61
C GLU A 95 1.01 -5.66 9.51
N VAL A 96 -0.19 -5.09 9.75
CA VAL A 96 -1.28 -5.04 8.77
C VAL A 96 -0.86 -4.21 7.56
N SER A 97 -0.27 -3.03 7.79
CA SER A 97 0.19 -2.15 6.73
C SER A 97 1.32 -2.76 5.88
N ASP A 98 2.13 -3.65 6.47
CA ASP A 98 3.21 -4.35 5.78
C ASP A 98 2.64 -5.51 4.95
N LYS A 99 1.69 -6.30 5.47
CA LYS A 99 1.00 -7.36 4.71
C LYS A 99 0.26 -6.82 3.49
N LEU A 100 -0.36 -5.65 3.60
CA LEU A 100 -1.00 -4.98 2.44
C LEU A 100 -0.01 -4.68 1.32
N LYS A 101 1.30 -4.58 1.58
CA LYS A 101 2.33 -4.26 0.57
C LYS A 101 2.97 -5.50 -0.04
N VAL A 102 2.47 -6.70 0.24
CA VAL A 102 2.98 -7.96 -0.29
C VAL A 102 2.18 -8.36 -1.52
N VAL A 103 2.82 -8.38 -2.69
CA VAL A 103 2.24 -8.94 -3.91
C VAL A 103 2.00 -10.44 -3.72
N GLY A 104 0.86 -10.95 -4.16
CA GLY A 104 0.40 -12.32 -3.96
C GLY A 104 -0.24 -12.57 -2.59
N GLN A 105 -0.32 -11.57 -1.71
CA GLN A 105 -1.02 -11.72 -0.43
C GLN A 105 -2.51 -11.97 -0.68
N GLU A 106 -3.00 -13.13 -0.24
CA GLU A 106 -4.43 -13.44 -0.22
C GLU A 106 -5.12 -12.51 0.79
N LEU A 107 -6.17 -11.82 0.33
CA LEU A 107 -6.85 -10.79 1.08
C LEU A 107 -8.34 -10.77 0.73
N THR A 108 -9.17 -10.72 1.77
CA THR A 108 -10.58 -10.28 1.67
C THR A 108 -10.71 -8.87 2.21
N VAL A 109 -11.34 -7.99 1.43
CA VAL A 109 -11.68 -6.62 1.83
C VAL A 109 -13.18 -6.45 1.88
N VAL A 110 -13.70 -6.01 3.02
CA VAL A 110 -15.08 -5.54 3.16
C VAL A 110 -15.10 -4.04 2.92
N GLY A 111 -15.76 -3.60 1.84
CA GLY A 111 -15.70 -2.19 1.48
C GLY A 111 -16.69 -1.78 0.40
N THR A 112 -16.64 -0.51 0.03
CA THR A 112 -17.48 0.08 -1.02
C THR A 112 -16.61 0.56 -2.17
N PHE A 113 -17.04 0.31 -3.40
CA PHE A 113 -16.33 0.82 -4.58
C PHE A 113 -16.59 2.32 -4.79
N THR A 114 -15.54 3.06 -5.14
CA THR A 114 -15.63 4.48 -5.50
C THR A 114 -14.58 4.88 -6.52
N ASP A 115 -14.90 5.89 -7.32
CA ASP A 115 -13.95 6.53 -8.22
C ASP A 115 -13.32 7.74 -7.53
N PHE A 116 -12.00 7.73 -7.40
CA PHE A 116 -11.22 8.89 -7.00
C PHE A 116 -10.70 9.63 -8.23
N LYS A 117 -11.11 10.88 -8.41
CA LYS A 117 -10.60 11.75 -9.46
C LYS A 117 -9.29 12.40 -9.01
N ALA A 118 -8.18 11.96 -9.61
CA ALA A 118 -6.87 12.55 -9.36
C ALA A 118 -6.76 13.97 -9.94
N LYS A 119 -5.74 14.71 -9.50
CA LYS A 119 -5.51 16.11 -9.90
C LYS A 119 -5.25 16.28 -11.41
N ASP A 120 -4.73 15.26 -12.06
CA ASP A 120 -4.51 15.22 -13.52
C ASP A 120 -5.76 14.84 -14.31
N GLY A 121 -6.89 14.60 -13.62
CA GLY A 121 -8.16 14.21 -14.23
C GLY A 121 -8.30 12.70 -14.44
N SER A 122 -7.26 11.90 -14.17
CA SER A 122 -7.36 10.44 -14.21
C SER A 122 -8.28 9.93 -13.11
N ILE A 123 -8.94 8.80 -13.37
CA ILE A 123 -9.83 8.15 -12.41
C ILE A 123 -9.09 6.93 -11.85
N VAL A 124 -8.95 6.91 -10.53
CA VAL A 124 -8.49 5.74 -9.78
C VAL A 124 -9.73 5.02 -9.26
N LYS A 125 -9.88 3.76 -9.62
CA LYS A 125 -10.93 2.90 -9.08
C LYS A 125 -10.47 2.38 -7.72
N GLU A 126 -11.30 2.52 -6.68
CA GLU A 126 -10.94 2.18 -5.31
C GLU A 126 -12.00 1.27 -4.68
N ILE A 127 -11.57 0.37 -3.79
CA ILE A 127 -12.42 -0.22 -2.76
C ILE A 127 -12.02 0.38 -1.42
N ILE A 128 -12.96 1.06 -0.75
CA ILE A 128 -12.72 1.73 0.52
C ILE A 128 -13.14 0.84 1.69
N TYR A 129 -12.20 0.59 2.59
CA TYR A 129 -12.43 -0.06 3.89
C TYR A 129 -12.21 0.94 5.04
N GLU A 130 -12.88 0.71 6.18
CA GLU A 130 -12.92 1.68 7.28
C GLU A 130 -11.88 1.37 8.37
N SER A 131 -11.58 0.09 8.59
CA SER A 131 -10.72 -0.37 9.69
C SER A 131 -10.04 -1.71 9.40
N GLU A 132 -9.15 -2.15 10.30
CA GLU A 132 -8.55 -3.48 10.25
C GLU A 132 -9.58 -4.61 10.24
N ALA A 133 -10.73 -4.46 10.92
CA ALA A 133 -11.77 -5.47 10.99
C ALA A 133 -12.42 -5.79 9.62
N ASP A 134 -12.26 -4.88 8.65
CA ASP A 134 -12.72 -5.06 7.28
C ASP A 134 -11.72 -5.86 6.42
N LEU A 135 -10.55 -6.20 6.98
CA LEU A 135 -9.48 -6.92 6.30
C LEU A 135 -9.37 -8.33 6.87
N THR A 136 -9.43 -9.34 6.02
CA THR A 136 -9.11 -10.71 6.40
C THR A 136 -8.00 -11.22 5.50
N PHE A 137 -6.81 -11.39 6.08
CA PHE A 137 -5.67 -11.96 5.37
C PHE A 137 -5.81 -13.48 5.32
N GLY A 138 -5.70 -14.03 4.11
CA GLY A 138 -5.63 -15.46 3.89
C GLY A 138 -4.22 -16.00 4.12
N ALA A 139 -3.90 -17.10 3.44
CA ALA A 139 -2.55 -17.65 3.51
C ALA A 139 -1.56 -16.58 3.02
N THR A 140 -0.55 -16.28 3.84
CA THR A 140 0.61 -15.57 3.33
C THR A 140 1.14 -16.41 2.17
N PRO A 141 1.31 -15.86 0.97
CA PRO A 141 1.93 -16.59 -0.12
C PRO A 141 3.22 -17.20 0.43
N ASN A 142 3.49 -18.46 0.10
CA ASN A 142 4.81 -19.02 0.36
C ASN A 142 5.76 -18.22 -0.51
N VAL A 143 6.24 -17.11 0.03
CA VAL A 143 7.33 -16.35 -0.53
C VAL A 143 8.48 -17.34 -0.42
N GLN A 144 8.71 -18.12 -1.48
CA GLN A 144 10.07 -18.57 -1.76
C GLN A 144 10.91 -17.34 -1.50
N PRO A 145 11.84 -17.38 -0.52
CA PRO A 145 12.47 -16.19 0.02
C PRO A 145 12.80 -15.30 -1.16
N THR A 146 12.28 -14.07 -1.14
CA THR A 146 12.68 -13.04 -2.08
C THR A 146 14.17 -13.23 -2.26
N PRO A 147 14.70 -13.42 -3.49
CA PRO A 147 16.14 -13.47 -3.69
C PRO A 147 16.70 -12.33 -2.86
N PRO A 148 17.66 -12.58 -1.94
CA PRO A 148 18.14 -11.54 -1.04
C PRO A 148 18.32 -10.28 -1.87
N ALA A 149 17.70 -9.17 -1.43
CA ALA A 149 17.77 -7.89 -2.14
C ALA A 149 19.18 -7.78 -2.72
N PRO A 150 19.34 -7.64 -4.06
CA PRO A 150 20.63 -7.84 -4.71
C PRO A 150 21.65 -7.09 -3.86
N ALA A 151 22.60 -7.83 -3.29
CA ALA A 151 23.44 -7.34 -2.20
C ALA A 151 23.89 -5.93 -2.58
N VAL A 152 23.44 -4.92 -1.83
CA VAL A 152 23.77 -3.53 -2.14
C VAL A 152 25.26 -3.44 -1.96
N VAL A 153 25.98 -3.41 -3.07
CA VAL A 153 27.45 -3.43 -3.03
C VAL A 153 27.88 -2.08 -2.46
N GLU A 154 28.53 -2.12 -1.31
CA GLU A 154 29.14 -0.93 -0.72
C GLU A 154 30.44 -0.65 -1.46
N LEU A 155 30.55 0.56 -2.01
CA LEU A 155 31.72 1.01 -2.75
C LEU A 155 32.25 2.29 -2.10
N GLU A 156 33.57 2.37 -1.98
CA GLU A 156 34.25 3.63 -1.72
C GLU A 156 34.66 4.22 -3.06
N ALA A 157 34.20 5.43 -3.40
CA ALA A 157 34.53 6.09 -4.66
C ALA A 157 36.06 6.16 -4.87
N ALA A 158 36.82 6.41 -3.81
CA ALA A 158 38.28 6.49 -3.85
C ALA A 158 39.01 5.16 -4.20
N ARG A 159 38.29 4.02 -4.19
CA ARG A 159 38.83 2.69 -4.51
C ARG A 159 38.13 2.03 -5.69
N ALA A 160 36.91 2.46 -6.01
CA ALA A 160 36.14 1.94 -7.13
C ALA A 160 36.78 2.33 -8.47
N THR A 161 36.47 1.56 -9.50
CA THR A 161 36.88 1.76 -10.90
C THR A 161 35.69 1.53 -11.83
N VAL A 162 35.87 1.79 -13.12
CA VAL A 162 34.83 1.56 -14.14
C VAL A 162 34.35 0.11 -14.20
N SER A 163 35.17 -0.88 -13.81
CA SER A 163 34.75 -2.28 -13.79
C SER A 163 33.70 -2.59 -12.72
N ASP A 164 33.60 -1.75 -11.68
CA ASP A 164 32.55 -1.88 -10.65
C ASP A 164 31.18 -1.42 -11.15
N PHE A 165 31.16 -0.62 -12.23
CA PHE A 165 29.97 -0.09 -12.86
C PHE A 165 29.31 -1.13 -13.76
N GLN A 166 28.08 -1.50 -13.42
CA GLN A 166 27.24 -2.39 -14.21
C GLN A 166 25.83 -1.78 -14.25
N ASP A 167 25.31 -1.50 -15.45
CA ASP A 167 23.97 -0.89 -15.58
C ASP A 167 22.91 -1.73 -14.84
N GLY A 168 22.05 -1.05 -14.08
CA GLY A 168 21.01 -1.68 -13.26
C GLY A 168 21.47 -2.19 -11.88
N LYS A 169 22.79 -2.28 -11.62
CA LYS A 169 23.33 -2.74 -10.33
C LYS A 169 23.00 -1.76 -9.22
N ALA A 170 22.39 -2.25 -8.15
CA ALA A 170 22.14 -1.48 -6.93
C ALA A 170 23.43 -1.40 -6.10
N VAL A 171 23.79 -0.18 -5.71
CA VAL A 171 25.04 0.12 -4.98
C VAL A 171 24.80 1.17 -3.90
N LYS A 172 25.71 1.23 -2.95
CA LYS A 172 25.84 2.32 -1.97
C LYS A 172 27.25 2.85 -2.05
N ILE A 173 27.41 4.06 -2.56
CA ILE A 173 28.71 4.67 -2.78
C ILE A 173 28.95 5.72 -1.70
N HIS A 174 30.05 5.58 -0.98
CA HIS A 174 30.58 6.61 -0.10
C HIS A 174 31.76 7.32 -0.77
N GLY A 175 31.86 8.64 -0.59
CA GLY A 175 32.98 9.42 -1.08
C GLY A 175 32.71 10.92 -1.12
N ASN A 176 33.65 11.65 -1.73
CA ASN A 176 33.59 13.10 -1.84
C ASN A 176 33.00 13.54 -3.18
N ILE A 177 32.18 14.59 -3.15
CA ILE A 177 31.59 15.18 -4.34
C ILE A 177 32.64 15.92 -5.16
N THR A 178 32.64 15.65 -6.46
CA THR A 178 33.25 16.50 -7.49
C THR A 178 32.13 17.18 -8.28
N VAL A 179 32.16 18.50 -8.37
CA VAL A 179 31.18 19.32 -9.09
C VAL A 179 31.77 19.72 -10.43
N GLN A 180 31.04 19.45 -11.51
CA GLN A 180 31.34 19.96 -12.84
C GLN A 180 30.11 20.69 -13.39
N GLY A 181 30.27 21.98 -13.68
CA GLY A 181 29.15 22.86 -14.00
C GLY A 181 28.14 22.88 -12.85
N SER A 182 26.90 22.45 -13.13
CA SER A 182 25.82 22.39 -12.13
C SER A 182 25.54 20.96 -11.63
N LYS A 183 26.42 20.00 -11.91
CA LYS A 183 26.19 18.57 -11.65
C LYS A 183 27.22 18.05 -10.65
N ALA A 184 26.76 17.18 -9.76
CA ALA A 184 27.59 16.49 -8.78
C ALA A 184 27.97 15.11 -9.29
N TYR A 185 29.19 14.68 -8.98
CA TYR A 185 29.76 13.41 -9.39
C TYR A 185 30.52 12.78 -8.23
N PHE A 186 30.57 11.45 -8.22
CA PHE A 186 31.72 10.74 -7.65
C PHE A 186 32.80 10.65 -8.71
N LYS A 187 34.05 10.82 -8.28
CA LYS A 187 35.22 10.50 -9.09
C LYS A 187 35.80 9.19 -8.56
N PHE A 188 35.83 8.18 -9.41
CA PHE A 188 36.45 6.89 -9.12
C PHE A 188 37.97 6.97 -9.21
N SER A 189 38.66 5.96 -8.69
CA SER A 189 40.13 5.91 -8.62
C SER A 189 40.81 5.92 -9.99
N ASP A 190 40.11 5.49 -11.04
CA ASP A 190 40.55 5.50 -12.44
C ASP A 190 40.06 6.75 -13.21
N ASP A 191 39.74 7.82 -12.49
CA ASP A 191 39.17 9.07 -13.01
C ASP A 191 37.76 8.96 -13.63
N THR A 192 37.11 7.79 -13.56
CA THR A 192 35.73 7.64 -14.04
C THR A 192 34.77 8.51 -13.23
N LEU A 193 33.94 9.30 -13.92
CA LEU A 193 32.93 10.14 -13.29
C LEU A 193 31.57 9.45 -13.28
N ILE A 194 31.00 9.29 -12.10
CA ILE A 194 29.64 8.80 -11.89
C ILE A 194 28.78 9.96 -11.42
N GLN A 195 27.84 10.41 -12.24
CA GLN A 195 26.94 11.50 -11.88
C GLN A 195 26.01 11.08 -10.74
N ILE A 196 25.94 11.88 -9.69
CA ILE A 196 24.93 11.74 -8.63
C ILE A 196 23.64 12.37 -9.16
N PHE A 197 22.65 11.53 -9.48
CA PHE A 197 21.45 11.95 -10.18
C PHE A 197 20.17 11.58 -9.45
N ALA A 198 19.18 12.45 -9.55
CA ALA A 198 17.80 12.11 -9.24
C ALA A 198 16.82 12.82 -10.17
N HIS A 199 15.66 12.21 -10.35
CA HIS A 199 14.57 12.78 -11.12
C HIS A 199 14.03 14.06 -10.48
N LYS A 200 13.43 14.94 -11.30
CA LYS A 200 12.96 16.27 -10.90
C LYS A 200 11.96 16.23 -9.74
N ASN A 201 11.13 15.18 -9.65
CA ASN A 201 10.20 14.97 -8.53
C ASN A 201 10.95 14.68 -7.22
N ILE A 202 12.04 13.92 -7.25
CA ILE A 202 12.87 13.63 -6.07
C ILE A 202 13.71 14.85 -5.67
N LEU A 203 14.27 15.58 -6.63
CA LEU A 203 15.01 16.82 -6.32
C LEU A 203 14.14 17.86 -5.59
N LYS A 204 12.83 17.88 -5.82
CA LYS A 204 11.90 18.78 -5.10
C LYS A 204 11.75 18.41 -3.63
N THR A 205 11.91 17.13 -3.27
CA THR A 205 11.75 16.66 -1.88
C THR A 205 12.99 16.84 -1.02
N LEU A 206 14.16 17.10 -1.63
CA LEU A 206 15.39 17.40 -0.90
C LEU A 206 15.26 18.68 -0.07
N SER A 207 15.83 18.66 1.12
CA SER A 207 15.97 19.85 1.96
C SER A 207 16.86 20.89 1.29
N LYS A 208 16.77 22.15 1.73
CA LYS A 208 17.65 23.22 1.23
C LYS A 208 19.13 22.86 1.47
N GLU A 209 19.44 22.36 2.66
CA GLU A 209 20.78 21.92 3.04
C GLU A 209 21.31 20.81 2.14
N GLN A 210 20.50 19.78 1.85
CA GLN A 210 20.90 18.71 0.95
C GLN A 210 21.22 19.22 -0.46
N LYS A 211 20.38 20.14 -0.99
CA LYS A 211 20.59 20.76 -2.30
C LYS A 211 21.85 21.61 -2.34
N ASP A 212 22.18 22.29 -1.24
CA ASP A 212 23.37 23.12 -1.16
C ASP A 212 24.63 22.26 -1.00
N ASN A 213 24.58 21.21 -0.18
CA ASN A 213 25.68 20.25 -0.01
C ASN A 213 26.04 19.53 -1.32
N LEU A 214 25.06 19.21 -2.18
CA LEU A 214 25.33 18.64 -3.52
C LEU A 214 26.17 19.55 -4.42
N LYS A 215 26.25 20.86 -4.13
CA LYS A 215 27.00 21.85 -4.92
C LYS A 215 28.38 22.14 -4.35
N VAL A 216 28.76 21.49 -3.24
CA VAL A 216 30.03 21.74 -2.55
C VAL A 216 31.05 20.70 -2.98
N ASN A 217 32.12 21.15 -3.65
CA ASN A 217 33.28 20.31 -3.94
C ASN A 217 33.90 19.76 -2.65
N GLY A 218 34.26 18.49 -2.65
CA GLY A 218 34.87 17.82 -1.52
C GLY A 218 33.88 17.39 -0.42
N LYS A 219 32.60 17.80 -0.48
CA LYS A 219 31.60 17.40 0.51
C LYS A 219 31.45 15.88 0.52
N GLU A 220 31.58 15.29 1.70
CA GLU A 220 31.44 13.85 1.89
C GLU A 220 29.95 13.45 1.86
N VAL A 221 29.65 12.40 1.10
CA VAL A 221 28.29 11.91 0.90
C VAL A 221 28.28 10.39 0.70
N THR A 222 27.25 9.76 1.25
CA THR A 222 26.84 8.40 0.91
C THR A 222 25.59 8.47 0.04
N VAL A 223 25.61 7.81 -1.12
CA VAL A 223 24.47 7.70 -2.02
C VAL A 223 24.10 6.24 -2.23
N LYS A 224 22.88 5.87 -1.87
CA LYS A 224 22.28 4.59 -2.23
C LYS A 224 21.49 4.76 -3.53
N GLY A 225 21.74 3.92 -4.52
CA GLY A 225 21.07 4.05 -5.81
C GLY A 225 21.34 2.90 -6.75
N LYS A 226 20.91 3.06 -8.00
CA LYS A 226 21.22 2.13 -9.09
C LYS A 226 22.13 2.79 -10.10
N PHE A 227 23.12 2.04 -10.57
CA PHE A 227 23.90 2.43 -11.72
C PHE A 227 23.03 2.46 -12.97
N GLY A 228 23.28 3.43 -13.85
CA GLY A 228 22.65 3.52 -15.15
C GLY A 228 23.41 4.47 -16.06
N THR A 229 23.21 4.30 -17.36
CA THR A 229 23.79 5.15 -18.38
C THR A 229 22.69 5.95 -19.06
N TYR A 230 22.79 7.29 -19.06
CA TYR A 230 21.87 8.18 -19.75
C TYR A 230 22.64 9.07 -20.72
N GLN A 231 22.34 8.96 -22.02
CA GLN A 231 23.01 9.72 -23.08
C GLN A 231 24.56 9.64 -22.99
N GLY A 232 25.08 8.44 -22.72
CA GLY A 232 26.52 8.20 -22.56
C GLY A 232 27.12 8.63 -21.21
N THR A 233 26.34 9.28 -20.34
CA THR A 233 26.79 9.65 -18.99
C THR A 233 26.49 8.51 -18.02
N LYS A 234 27.50 8.05 -17.28
CA LYS A 234 27.33 7.08 -16.17
C LYS A 234 26.76 7.79 -14.94
N GLN A 235 25.76 7.20 -14.32
CA GLN A 235 25.00 7.80 -13.22
C GLN A 235 24.79 6.79 -12.10
N ILE A 236 24.71 7.30 -10.87
CA ILE A 236 24.01 6.65 -9.77
C ILE A 236 22.70 7.42 -9.55
N THR A 237 21.58 6.72 -9.73
CA THR A 237 20.24 7.29 -9.56
C THR A 237 19.69 6.91 -8.20
N TYR A 238 19.41 7.91 -7.36
CA TYR A 238 18.74 7.73 -6.06
C TYR A 238 17.25 8.09 -6.16
N GLU A 239 16.41 7.41 -5.38
CA GLU A 239 14.95 7.46 -5.51
C GLU A 239 14.26 8.18 -4.33
N SER A 240 14.99 8.47 -3.25
CA SER A 240 14.47 9.18 -2.09
C SER A 240 15.50 10.13 -1.45
N ALA A 241 15.03 11.11 -0.69
CA ALA A 241 15.91 12.01 0.06
C ALA A 241 16.72 11.28 1.14
N SER A 242 16.20 10.15 1.66
CA SER A 242 16.88 9.30 2.65
C SER A 242 18.01 8.46 2.05
N ASP A 243 18.07 8.32 0.73
CA ASP A 243 19.17 7.61 0.05
C ASP A 243 20.44 8.46 -0.06
N LEU A 244 20.38 9.72 0.40
CA LEU A 244 21.45 10.69 0.32
C LEU A 244 21.82 11.16 1.73
N THR A 245 22.93 10.66 2.25
CA THR A 245 23.43 10.98 3.60
C THR A 245 24.71 11.79 3.50
N PHE A 246 24.73 12.97 4.09
CA PHE A 246 25.92 13.82 4.15
C PHE A 246 26.61 13.68 5.50
N ASN A 247 27.94 13.62 5.48
CA ASN A 247 28.79 13.65 6.68
C ASN A 247 29.49 15.01 6.83
#